data_AF-A0A7K4GKF7-F1
#
_entry.id   AF-A0A7K4GKF7-F1
#
_cell.length_a   1.000
_cell.length_b   1.000
_cell.length_c   1.000
_cell.angle_alpha   90.00
_cell.angle_beta   90.00
_cell.angle_gamma   90.00
#
_symmetry.space_group_name_H-M   'P 1'
#
loop_
_entity.id
_entity.type
_entity.pdbx_description
1 polymer ?
#
loop_
_entity_poly.entity_id
_entity_poly.type
_entity_poly.pdbx_seq_one_letter_code
_entity_poly.pdbx_strand_id
1 'polypeptide(L)'
;MITGFAIILDEEVLYVSNSNKYPSFEIVLFVEKLTSSLNPKNYWRLTDIYFEGETGKERMIIKHIVTENNQNLFYCITGDFPFISKEVSKLLDEYIEKVTANYETAEKIKEVSNHSEFSKVIKLITGYLWDKYRDPIEDEIIDLKCSDLENKIIYCGISAQGLPIISQLYDKTLLNNFHREITDENVELFTSSISAKLATIIMNTQIRAKTNIKEVHFNDLDDHCSKKIILCSPINDYSLDFIASGDFVRIKEIFKQLEENLSQEQILRNEFVGDLKPFRYLKTQLNEFLNNNF
;
A
#
# COMPACT_ATOMS: atom_id res chain seq x y z
N MET A 1 -12.36 12.39 8.77
CA MET A 1 -11.71 13.36 9.70
C MET A 1 -10.51 12.69 10.39
N ILE A 2 -9.42 13.42 10.65
CA ILE A 2 -8.10 12.90 11.09
C ILE A 2 -8.23 11.95 12.29
N THR A 3 -7.43 10.89 12.37
CA THR A 3 -7.48 9.88 13.44
C THR A 3 -6.11 9.57 14.06
N GLY A 4 -5.01 9.93 13.40
CA GLY A 4 -3.66 9.71 13.93
C GLY A 4 -2.54 10.28 13.05
N PHE A 5 -1.38 10.45 13.69
CA PHE A 5 -0.11 10.83 13.09
C PHE A 5 0.96 9.84 13.53
N ALA A 6 1.94 9.57 12.66
CA ALA A 6 3.10 8.78 13.03
C ALA A 6 4.39 9.24 12.34
N ILE A 7 5.50 8.95 13.00
CA ILE A 7 6.86 9.02 12.44
C ILE A 7 7.46 7.62 12.55
N ILE A 8 7.92 7.09 11.42
CA ILE A 8 8.51 5.75 11.34
C ILE A 8 9.87 5.90 10.69
N LEU A 9 10.91 5.31 11.28
CA LEU A 9 12.26 5.29 10.72
C LEU A 9 12.75 3.84 10.66
N ASP A 10 13.08 3.39 9.46
CA ASP A 10 13.42 2.00 9.15
C ASP A 10 12.35 1.04 9.69
N GLU A 11 12.73 0.12 10.59
CA GLU A 11 11.82 -0.87 11.19
C GLU A 11 11.15 -0.39 12.50
N GLU A 12 11.30 0.89 12.86
CA GLU A 12 10.87 1.42 14.16
C GLU A 12 9.82 2.53 14.02
N VAL A 13 8.69 2.35 14.71
CA VAL A 13 7.67 3.40 14.87
C VAL A 13 8.06 4.31 16.03
N LEU A 14 8.68 5.45 15.72
CA LEU A 14 9.23 6.38 16.70
C LEU A 14 8.16 7.21 17.43
N TYR A 15 7.03 7.46 16.78
CA TYR A 15 5.92 8.22 17.37
C TYR A 15 4.57 7.78 16.81
N VAL A 16 3.56 7.73 17.68
CA VAL A 16 2.15 7.60 17.29
C VAL A 16 1.30 8.51 18.18
N SER A 17 0.48 9.39 17.60
CA SER A 17 -0.38 10.30 18.36
C SER A 17 -1.58 9.60 19.01
N ASN A 18 -2.05 8.51 18.42
CA ASN A 18 -3.16 7.69 18.90
C ASN A 18 -2.73 6.21 18.97
N SER A 19 -2.46 5.70 20.16
CA SER A 19 -1.95 4.33 20.37
C SER A 19 -2.84 3.24 19.79
N ASN A 20 -4.16 3.46 19.68
CA ASN A 20 -5.08 2.52 19.02
C ASN A 20 -4.82 2.36 17.51
N LYS A 21 -4.13 3.33 16.89
CA LYS A 21 -3.74 3.31 15.48
C LYS A 21 -2.35 2.76 15.23
N TYR A 22 -1.60 2.39 16.27
CA TYR A 22 -0.27 1.78 16.12
C TYR A 22 -0.29 0.58 15.15
N PRO A 23 -1.24 -0.37 15.24
CA PRO A 23 -1.28 -1.50 14.31
C PRO A 23 -1.45 -1.07 12.84
N SER A 24 -2.20 0.00 12.57
CA SER A 24 -2.37 0.53 11.22
C SER A 24 -1.05 1.10 10.68
N PHE A 25 -0.29 1.83 11.51
CA PHE A 25 1.03 2.38 11.13
C PHE A 25 2.08 1.28 10.94
N GLU A 26 2.00 0.18 11.68
CA GLU A 26 2.89 -0.97 11.49
C GLU A 26 2.75 -1.59 10.10
N ILE A 27 1.59 -1.45 9.43
CA ILE A 27 1.38 -1.93 8.05
C ILE A 27 2.38 -1.30 7.07
N VAL A 28 2.85 -0.07 7.32
CA VAL A 28 3.89 0.59 6.51
C VAL A 28 5.17 -0.25 6.45
N LEU A 29 5.55 -0.89 7.56
CA LEU A 29 6.75 -1.74 7.62
C LEU A 29 6.61 -3.01 6.78
N PHE A 30 5.42 -3.61 6.75
CA PHE A 30 5.17 -4.78 5.92
C PHE A 30 5.14 -4.42 4.42
N VAL A 31 4.59 -3.24 4.09
CA VAL A 31 4.59 -2.71 2.72
C VAL A 31 6.02 -2.37 2.26
N GLU A 32 6.84 -1.76 3.12
CA GLU A 32 8.25 -1.49 2.84
C GLU A 32 8.99 -2.79 2.49
N LYS A 33 8.82 -3.85 3.29
CA LYS A 33 9.41 -5.18 3.07
C LYS A 33 8.97 -5.85 1.77
N LEU A 34 7.75 -5.56 1.29
CA LEU A 34 7.30 -5.98 -0.04
C LEU A 34 8.05 -5.17 -1.11
N THR A 35 8.05 -3.85 -1.00
CA THR A 35 8.63 -2.96 -2.01
C THR A 35 10.13 -3.11 -2.17
N SER A 36 10.89 -3.32 -1.10
CA SER A 36 12.33 -3.56 -1.17
C SER A 36 12.68 -4.83 -1.95
N SER A 37 11.75 -5.79 -2.07
CA SER A 37 11.92 -7.00 -2.89
C SER A 37 11.44 -6.87 -4.33
N LEU A 38 10.40 -6.07 -4.57
CA LEU A 38 9.90 -5.79 -5.91
C LEU A 38 10.77 -4.79 -6.67
N ASN A 39 11.33 -3.83 -5.93
CA ASN A 39 12.02 -2.67 -6.44
C ASN A 39 13.31 -2.44 -5.62
N PRO A 40 14.34 -3.28 -5.81
CA PRO A 40 15.57 -3.23 -4.99
C PRO A 40 16.43 -1.99 -5.29
N LYS A 41 16.21 -1.31 -6.42
CA LYS A 41 16.82 0.01 -6.68
C LYS A 41 16.18 1.13 -5.85
N ASN A 42 15.10 0.83 -5.13
CA ASN A 42 14.40 1.74 -4.24
C ASN A 42 13.99 3.06 -4.93
N TYR A 43 13.33 2.99 -6.10
CA TYR A 43 12.72 4.16 -6.76
C TYR A 43 11.25 4.41 -6.42
N TRP A 44 10.53 3.42 -5.92
CA TRP A 44 9.13 3.56 -5.51
C TRP A 44 9.03 4.25 -4.15
N ARG A 45 8.18 5.26 -4.07
CA ARG A 45 7.88 6.00 -2.84
C ARG A 45 6.44 5.76 -2.45
N LEU A 46 6.23 5.12 -1.29
CA LEU A 46 4.91 4.89 -0.72
C LEU A 46 4.25 6.24 -0.43
N THR A 47 3.04 6.42 -0.96
CA THR A 47 2.29 7.67 -0.83
C THR A 47 0.99 7.49 -0.05
N ASP A 48 0.38 6.32 -0.14
CA ASP A 48 -0.97 6.12 0.37
C ASP A 48 -1.28 4.64 0.63
N ILE A 49 -2.00 4.38 1.72
CA ILE A 49 -2.62 3.09 2.03
C ILE A 49 -4.08 3.33 2.40
N TYR A 50 -4.99 2.59 1.77
CA TYR A 50 -6.42 2.64 2.07
C TYR A 50 -6.90 1.36 2.76
N PHE A 51 -7.63 1.56 3.84
CA PHE A 51 -8.20 0.55 4.71
C PHE A 51 -9.73 0.61 4.73
N GLU A 52 -10.35 -0.55 4.79
CA GLU A 52 -11.79 -0.69 4.96
C GLU A 52 -12.11 -1.75 6.02
N GLY A 53 -12.79 -1.34 7.08
CA GLY A 53 -13.27 -2.23 8.15
C GLY A 53 -14.78 -2.12 8.33
N GLU A 54 -15.32 -2.92 9.24
CA GLU A 54 -16.77 -2.92 9.55
C GLU A 54 -17.27 -1.56 10.03
N THR A 55 -16.43 -0.84 10.78
CA THR A 55 -16.79 0.43 11.44
C THR A 55 -16.50 1.66 10.58
N GLY A 56 -15.94 1.50 9.37
CA GLY A 56 -15.67 2.62 8.49
C GLY A 56 -14.44 2.44 7.60
N LYS A 57 -14.08 3.54 6.95
CA LYS A 57 -13.02 3.64 5.95
C LYS A 57 -11.95 4.59 6.46
N GLU A 58 -10.71 4.29 6.12
CA GLU A 58 -9.58 5.10 6.57
C GLU A 58 -8.49 5.09 5.50
N ARG A 59 -7.90 6.26 5.27
CA ARG A 59 -6.77 6.42 4.37
C ARG A 59 -5.60 6.98 5.14
N MET A 60 -4.46 6.34 4.97
CA MET A 60 -3.17 6.81 5.47
C MET A 60 -2.43 7.49 4.32
N ILE A 61 -2.17 8.78 4.44
CA ILE A 61 -1.30 9.53 3.52
C ILE A 61 0.10 9.56 4.10
N ILE A 62 1.09 9.27 3.24
CA ILE A 62 2.45 8.95 3.64
C ILE A 62 3.42 9.79 2.82
N LYS A 63 4.39 10.41 3.49
CA LYS A 63 5.60 10.91 2.84
C LYS A 63 6.72 9.93 3.11
N HIS A 64 7.10 9.16 2.08
CA HIS A 64 8.28 8.31 2.11
C HIS A 64 9.51 9.11 1.67
N ILE A 65 10.51 9.22 2.54
CA ILE A 65 11.80 9.87 2.30
C ILE A 65 12.91 8.83 2.47
N VAL A 66 13.80 8.72 1.49
CA VAL A 66 15.05 7.97 1.64
C VAL A 66 16.14 8.96 2.00
N THR A 67 16.77 8.78 3.17
CA THR A 67 17.80 9.70 3.68
C THR A 67 19.12 9.52 2.93
N GLU A 68 20.07 10.44 3.13
CA GLU A 68 21.44 10.32 2.60
C GLU A 68 22.16 9.05 3.09
N ASN A 69 21.77 8.57 4.28
CA ASN A 69 22.27 7.32 4.87
C ASN A 69 21.48 6.08 4.39
N ASN A 70 20.67 6.21 3.35
CA ASN A 70 19.83 5.15 2.77
C ASN A 70 18.85 4.52 3.79
N GLN A 71 18.36 5.33 4.72
CA GLN A 71 17.31 4.94 5.67
C GLN A 71 15.94 5.35 5.15
N ASN A 72 14.92 4.57 5.47
CA ASN A 72 13.54 4.88 5.07
C ASN A 72 12.84 5.63 6.21
N LEU A 73 12.53 6.91 5.98
CA LEU A 73 11.79 7.76 6.90
C LEU A 73 10.37 7.99 6.36
N PHE A 74 9.37 7.69 7.17
CA PHE A 74 7.96 7.88 6.84
C PHE A 74 7.29 8.83 7.82
N TYR A 75 6.67 9.86 7.26
CA TYR A 75 5.69 10.69 7.97
C TYR A 75 4.31 10.26 7.51
N CYS A 76 3.46 9.87 8.46
CA CYS A 76 2.16 9.29 8.17
C CYS A 76 1.04 10.07 8.85
N ILE A 77 -0.07 10.27 8.15
CA ILE A 77 -1.31 10.81 8.70
C ILE A 77 -2.43 9.87 8.28
N THR A 78 -3.26 9.47 9.23
CA THR A 78 -4.40 8.60 8.98
C THR A 78 -5.71 9.29 9.36
N GLY A 79 -6.77 8.95 8.65
CA GLY A 79 -8.11 9.50 8.84
C GLY A 79 -9.04 9.10 7.72
N ASP A 80 -10.32 9.39 7.87
CA ASP A 80 -11.26 9.28 6.75
C ASP A 80 -11.03 10.47 5.81
N PHE A 81 -10.20 10.24 4.79
CA PHE A 81 -9.78 11.23 3.79
C PHE A 81 -10.15 10.74 2.39
N PRO A 82 -10.62 11.63 1.52
CA PRO A 82 -10.79 11.29 0.12
C PRO A 82 -9.42 11.10 -0.57
N PHE A 83 -9.38 10.24 -1.58
CA PHE A 83 -8.22 10.09 -2.45
C PHE A 83 -7.89 11.46 -3.07
N ILE A 84 -6.60 11.82 -3.17
CA ILE A 84 -6.09 13.10 -3.70
C ILE A 84 -6.47 14.40 -2.96
N SER A 85 -6.83 14.32 -1.67
CA SER A 85 -7.04 15.52 -0.84
C SER A 85 -5.81 16.44 -0.84
N LYS A 86 -6.02 17.69 -1.27
CA LYS A 86 -4.99 18.73 -1.27
C LYS A 86 -4.78 19.27 0.14
N GLU A 87 -5.85 19.37 0.94
CA GLU A 87 -5.74 19.83 2.32
C GLU A 87 -4.96 18.84 3.20
N VAL A 88 -5.17 17.53 3.02
CA VAL A 88 -4.36 16.52 3.71
C VAL A 88 -2.90 16.55 3.23
N SER A 89 -2.66 16.83 1.95
CA SER A 89 -1.30 16.99 1.42
C SER A 89 -0.57 18.19 2.06
N LYS A 90 -1.24 19.35 2.17
CA LYS A 90 -0.71 20.53 2.87
C LYS A 90 -0.47 20.26 4.36
N LEU A 91 -1.41 19.57 5.01
CA LEU A 91 -1.28 19.13 6.40
C LEU A 91 -0.03 18.27 6.59
N LEU A 92 0.23 17.32 5.68
CA LEU A 92 1.42 16.46 5.73
C LEU A 92 2.71 17.25 5.51
N ASP A 93 2.74 18.15 4.54
CA ASP A 93 3.91 19.00 4.30
C ASP A 93 4.21 19.90 5.50
N GLU A 94 3.19 20.53 6.11
CA GLU A 94 3.37 21.36 7.31
C GLU A 94 3.72 20.53 8.55
N TYR A 95 3.23 19.29 8.64
CA TYR A 95 3.66 18.35 9.66
C TYR A 95 5.16 18.10 9.58
N ILE A 96 5.66 17.78 8.39
CA ILE A 96 7.07 17.54 8.15
C ILE A 96 7.88 18.80 8.47
N GLU A 97 7.48 19.97 7.96
CA GLU A 97 8.16 21.25 8.20
C GLU A 97 8.31 21.54 9.70
N LYS A 98 7.24 21.36 10.49
CA LYS A 98 7.29 21.60 11.93
C LYS A 98 8.15 20.58 12.66
N VAL A 99 8.14 19.32 12.25
CA VAL A 99 9.03 18.30 12.84
C VAL A 99 10.49 18.64 12.53
N THR A 100 10.81 18.93 11.26
CA THR A 100 12.19 19.19 10.82
C THR A 100 12.74 20.50 11.37
N ALA A 101 11.90 21.51 11.63
CA ALA A 101 12.29 22.73 12.33
C ALA A 101 12.76 22.48 13.78
N ASN A 102 12.28 21.40 14.42
CA ASN A 102 12.72 21.00 15.76
C ASN A 102 13.83 19.93 15.70
N TYR A 103 13.80 19.07 14.68
CA TYR A 103 14.68 17.90 14.53
C TYR A 103 15.14 17.78 13.07
N GLU A 104 16.24 18.46 12.76
CA GLU A 104 16.70 18.69 11.38
C GLU A 104 17.00 17.42 10.56
N THR A 105 17.39 16.33 11.23
CA THR A 105 17.83 15.09 10.54
C THR A 105 17.17 13.84 11.14
N ALA A 106 17.14 12.76 10.36
CA ALA A 106 16.60 11.48 10.81
C ALA A 106 17.36 10.91 12.02
N GLU A 107 18.67 11.14 12.10
CA GLU A 107 19.51 10.72 13.23
C GLU A 107 19.12 11.47 14.50
N LYS A 108 18.90 12.79 14.41
CA LYS A 108 18.42 13.58 15.55
C LYS A 108 17.05 13.10 16.00
N ILE A 109 16.13 12.84 15.06
CA ILE A 109 14.80 12.28 15.37
C ILE A 109 14.94 10.94 16.11
N LYS A 110 15.81 10.05 15.63
CA LYS A 110 16.05 8.74 16.27
C LYS A 110 16.62 8.89 17.66
N GLU A 111 17.66 9.70 17.84
CA GLU A 111 18.32 9.95 19.12
C GLU A 111 17.31 10.46 20.16
N VAL A 112 16.53 11.47 19.79
CA VAL A 112 15.60 12.12 20.73
C VAL A 112 14.28 11.36 20.91
N SER A 113 13.95 10.40 20.04
CA SER A 113 12.67 9.68 20.08
C SER A 113 12.38 8.97 21.41
N ASN A 114 13.44 8.49 22.07
CA ASN A 114 13.36 7.81 23.37
C ASN A 114 13.16 8.77 24.55
N HIS A 115 13.29 10.08 24.33
CA HIS A 115 13.11 11.10 25.37
C HIS A 115 11.64 11.51 25.48
N SER A 116 11.16 11.69 26.71
CA SER A 116 9.76 12.07 26.96
C SER A 116 9.39 13.40 26.28
N GLU A 117 10.36 14.30 26.18
CA GLU A 117 10.28 15.63 25.58
C GLU A 117 9.89 15.57 24.11
N PHE A 118 10.43 14.61 23.36
CA PHE A 118 10.09 14.42 21.95
C PHE A 118 8.58 14.21 21.77
N SER A 119 8.02 13.24 22.49
CA SER A 119 6.58 12.95 22.42
C SER A 119 5.71 14.17 22.79
N LYS A 120 6.16 14.99 23.74
CA LYS A 120 5.47 16.22 24.15
C LYS A 120 5.48 17.28 23.05
N VAL A 121 6.64 17.51 22.42
CA VAL A 121 6.78 18.46 21.30
C VAL A 121 5.95 18.02 20.11
N ILE A 122 6.08 16.75 19.68
CA ILE A 122 5.29 16.24 18.55
C ILE A 122 3.79 16.26 18.85
N LYS A 123 3.36 16.02 20.09
CA LYS A 123 1.96 16.14 20.49
C LYS A 123 1.42 17.57 20.37
N LEU A 124 2.23 18.59 20.68
CA LEU A 124 1.85 19.99 20.48
C LEU A 124 1.72 20.33 19.00
N ILE A 125 2.66 19.86 18.17
CA ILE A 125 2.61 20.03 16.71
C ILE A 125 1.35 19.39 16.14
N THR A 126 1.10 18.11 16.44
CA THR A 126 -0.05 17.36 15.92
C THR A 126 -1.37 17.92 16.44
N GLY A 127 -1.44 18.40 17.69
CA GLY A 127 -2.62 19.09 18.22
C GLY A 127 -2.94 20.38 17.46
N TYR A 128 -1.94 21.23 17.22
CA TYR A 128 -2.11 22.45 16.42
C TYR A 128 -2.60 22.14 15.00
N LEU A 129 -1.99 21.15 14.35
CA LEU A 129 -2.34 20.77 12.98
C LEU A 129 -3.73 20.16 12.88
N TRP A 130 -4.12 19.37 13.89
CA TRP A 130 -5.46 18.84 14.00
C TRP A 130 -6.49 19.97 14.01
N ASP A 131 -6.33 20.95 14.88
CA ASP A 131 -7.27 22.06 15.01
C ASP A 131 -7.32 22.93 13.76
N LYS A 132 -6.17 23.13 13.09
CA LYS A 132 -6.07 23.95 11.89
C LYS A 132 -6.75 23.32 10.66
N TYR A 133 -6.60 22.01 10.47
CA TYR A 133 -6.99 21.33 9.22
C TYR A 133 -8.28 20.50 9.33
N ARG A 134 -8.88 20.36 10.52
CA ARG A 134 -10.14 19.63 10.69
C ARG A 134 -11.22 20.10 9.71
N ASP A 135 -11.64 21.36 9.82
CA ASP A 135 -12.75 21.90 9.03
C ASP A 135 -12.38 22.02 7.53
N PRO A 136 -11.18 22.51 7.14
CA PRO A 136 -10.78 22.56 5.73
C PRO A 136 -10.83 21.21 5.01
N ILE A 137 -10.49 20.11 5.69
CA ILE A 137 -10.55 18.77 5.11
C ILE A 137 -12.01 18.31 4.94
N GLU A 138 -12.88 18.62 5.89
CA GLU A 138 -14.32 18.27 5.81
C GLU A 138 -15.03 19.00 4.68
N ASP A 139 -14.65 20.25 4.40
CA ASP A 139 -15.24 21.09 3.37
C ASP A 139 -14.66 20.86 1.96
N GLU A 140 -13.62 20.02 1.81
CA GLU A 140 -12.95 19.81 0.53
C GLU A 140 -13.83 19.03 -0.47
N ILE A 141 -14.13 19.65 -1.61
CA ILE A 141 -14.82 19.01 -2.72
C ILE A 141 -13.79 18.45 -3.70
N ILE A 142 -13.86 17.13 -3.95
CA ILE A 142 -12.93 16.44 -4.85
C ILE A 142 -13.60 16.09 -6.17
N ASP A 143 -12.95 16.50 -7.26
CA ASP A 143 -13.29 16.09 -8.62
C ASP A 143 -12.21 15.13 -9.14
N LEU A 144 -12.58 13.86 -9.29
CA LEU A 144 -11.69 12.82 -9.80
C LEU A 144 -11.68 12.86 -11.32
N LYS A 145 -10.51 13.09 -11.91
CA LYS A 145 -10.31 13.06 -13.36
C LYS A 145 -9.44 11.88 -13.74
N CYS A 146 -9.82 11.18 -14.79
CA CYS A 146 -8.94 10.23 -15.45
C CYS A 146 -7.75 10.97 -16.05
N SER A 147 -6.58 10.37 -15.91
CA SER A 147 -5.36 10.75 -16.62
C SER A 147 -5.19 9.92 -17.89
N ASP A 148 -4.49 10.47 -18.87
CA ASP A 148 -4.16 9.79 -20.13
C ASP A 148 -2.94 8.85 -19.98
N LEU A 149 -2.62 8.42 -18.76
CA LEU A 149 -1.52 7.50 -18.51
C LEU A 149 -1.83 6.11 -19.10
N GLU A 150 -0.83 5.52 -19.75
CA GLU A 150 -0.91 4.15 -20.23
C GLU A 150 -0.99 3.20 -19.03
N ASN A 151 -2.00 2.34 -19.02
CA ASN A 151 -2.20 1.37 -17.97
C ASN A 151 -1.41 0.10 -18.28
N LYS A 152 -0.71 -0.44 -17.28
CA LYS A 152 0.04 -1.69 -17.38
C LYS A 152 -0.26 -2.57 -16.20
N ILE A 153 -0.62 -3.82 -16.46
CA ILE A 153 -0.67 -4.84 -15.42
C ILE A 153 0.74 -5.36 -15.15
N ILE A 154 1.07 -5.48 -13.86
CA ILE A 154 2.36 -5.99 -13.39
C ILE A 154 2.19 -7.41 -12.86
N TYR A 155 1.22 -7.62 -11.97
CA TYR A 155 0.98 -8.90 -11.30
C TYR A 155 -0.51 -9.10 -11.02
N CYS A 156 -0.96 -10.35 -11.10
CA CYS A 156 -2.26 -10.77 -10.57
C CYS A 156 -2.12 -12.11 -9.85
N GLY A 157 -2.77 -12.25 -8.71
CA GLY A 157 -2.76 -13.47 -7.92
C GLY A 157 -4.09 -13.74 -7.24
N ILE A 158 -4.35 -15.03 -7.01
CA ILE A 158 -5.40 -15.51 -6.13
C ILE A 158 -4.74 -16.39 -5.08
N SER A 159 -5.02 -16.14 -3.80
CA SER A 159 -4.50 -16.93 -2.68
C SER A 159 -5.63 -17.42 -1.77
N ALA A 160 -5.41 -18.53 -1.07
CA ALA A 160 -6.28 -18.99 0.01
C ALA A 160 -5.43 -19.19 1.27
N GLN A 161 -5.81 -18.56 2.38
CA GLN A 161 -5.06 -18.65 3.66
C GLN A 161 -3.54 -18.36 3.49
N GLY A 162 -3.20 -17.48 2.56
CA GLY A 162 -1.82 -17.12 2.23
C GLY A 162 -1.05 -18.12 1.36
N LEU A 163 -1.70 -19.16 0.86
CA LEU A 163 -1.15 -20.05 -0.15
C LEU A 163 -1.49 -19.54 -1.56
N PRO A 164 -0.49 -19.26 -2.42
CA PRO A 164 -0.73 -18.88 -3.80
C PRO A 164 -1.41 -20.02 -4.57
N ILE A 165 -2.55 -19.73 -5.19
CA ILE A 165 -3.27 -20.66 -6.07
C ILE A 165 -3.05 -20.26 -7.51
N ILE A 166 -3.24 -18.97 -7.78
CA ILE A 166 -2.88 -18.35 -9.05
C ILE A 166 -1.89 -17.24 -8.73
N SER A 167 -0.85 -17.16 -9.54
CA SER A 167 0.23 -16.21 -9.39
C SER A 167 0.84 -15.99 -10.76
N GLN A 168 0.60 -14.81 -11.32
CA GLN A 168 1.00 -14.48 -12.69
C GLN A 168 1.69 -13.13 -12.71
N LEU A 169 2.96 -13.15 -13.11
CA LEU A 169 3.72 -11.96 -13.44
C LEU A 169 3.51 -11.63 -14.93
N TYR A 170 3.10 -10.40 -15.22
CA TYR A 170 2.86 -9.89 -16.57
C TYR A 170 4.02 -9.01 -17.02
N ASP A 171 4.50 -8.14 -16.13
CA ASP A 171 5.65 -7.30 -16.39
C ASP A 171 6.95 -7.97 -15.93
N LYS A 172 7.64 -8.61 -16.89
CA LYS A 172 8.93 -9.26 -16.65
C LYS A 172 10.06 -8.26 -16.39
N THR A 173 9.88 -6.96 -16.59
CA THR A 173 10.94 -5.98 -16.29
C THR A 173 11.27 -5.93 -14.80
N LEU A 174 10.35 -6.33 -13.92
CA LEU A 174 10.63 -6.54 -12.49
C LEU A 174 11.75 -7.55 -12.25
N LEU A 175 11.94 -8.52 -13.15
CA LEU A 175 12.99 -9.53 -13.06
C LEU A 175 14.36 -8.99 -13.47
N ASN A 176 14.44 -7.84 -14.17
CA ASN A 176 15.73 -7.22 -14.51
C ASN A 176 16.52 -6.81 -13.26
N ASN A 177 15.82 -6.61 -12.16
CA ASN A 177 16.40 -6.29 -10.87
C ASN A 177 16.62 -7.55 -10.00
N PHE A 178 16.26 -8.73 -10.50
CA PHE A 178 16.49 -10.00 -9.83
C PHE A 178 17.97 -10.37 -9.99
N HIS A 179 18.68 -10.54 -8.88
CA HIS A 179 20.13 -10.85 -8.89
C HIS A 179 20.46 -12.27 -9.40
N ARG A 180 19.47 -13.03 -9.90
CA ARG A 180 19.63 -14.37 -10.43
C ARG A 180 19.26 -14.41 -11.90
N GLU A 181 19.76 -15.42 -12.60
CA GLU A 181 19.38 -15.68 -13.98
C GLU A 181 17.86 -15.83 -14.14
N ILE A 182 17.30 -15.26 -15.21
CA ILE A 182 15.86 -15.32 -15.48
C ILE A 182 15.53 -16.71 -16.05
N THR A 183 15.27 -17.65 -15.16
CA THR A 183 14.76 -19.01 -15.45
C THR A 183 13.31 -19.14 -15.00
N ASP A 184 12.55 -20.09 -15.57
CA ASP A 184 11.14 -20.31 -15.17
C ASP A 184 11.00 -20.58 -13.67
N GLU A 185 11.92 -21.36 -13.10
CA GLU A 185 11.99 -21.62 -11.66
C GLU A 185 12.19 -20.34 -10.84
N ASN A 186 13.10 -19.46 -11.26
CA ASN A 186 13.35 -18.20 -10.57
C ASN A 186 12.17 -17.22 -10.70
N VAL A 187 11.46 -17.23 -11.84
CA VAL A 187 10.21 -16.46 -12.00
C VAL A 187 9.14 -16.99 -11.06
N GLU A 188 9.00 -18.31 -10.92
CA GLU A 188 8.05 -18.93 -10.00
C GLU A 188 8.37 -18.60 -8.54
N LEU A 189 9.64 -18.67 -8.14
CA LEU A 189 10.11 -18.28 -6.81
C LEU A 189 9.85 -16.80 -6.52
N PHE A 190 10.15 -15.92 -7.48
CA PHE A 190 9.88 -14.48 -7.35
C PHE A 190 8.39 -14.22 -7.18
N THR A 191 7.57 -14.80 -8.06
CA THR A 191 6.12 -14.62 -8.04
C THR A 191 5.49 -15.16 -6.74
N SER A 192 5.98 -16.31 -6.26
CA SER A 192 5.55 -16.89 -4.98
C SER A 192 5.92 -16.00 -3.79
N SER A 193 7.10 -15.36 -3.83
CA SER A 193 7.54 -14.39 -2.82
C SER A 193 6.61 -13.16 -2.76
N ILE A 194 6.19 -12.63 -3.91
CA ILE A 194 5.21 -11.53 -3.98
C ILE A 194 3.91 -11.95 -3.29
N SER A 195 3.35 -13.09 -3.70
CA SER A 195 2.07 -13.57 -3.17
C SER A 195 2.11 -13.78 -1.66
N ALA A 196 3.16 -14.43 -1.14
CA ALA A 196 3.32 -14.67 0.29
C ALA A 196 3.42 -13.36 1.09
N LYS A 197 4.11 -12.34 0.56
CA LYS A 197 4.23 -11.03 1.21
C LYS A 197 2.92 -10.25 1.20
N LEU A 198 2.19 -10.26 0.09
CA LEU A 198 0.85 -9.65 -0.01
C LEU A 198 -0.12 -10.31 0.97
N ALA A 199 -0.17 -11.64 1.01
CA ALA A 199 -0.97 -12.37 1.99
C ALA A 199 -0.59 -12.01 3.44
N THR A 200 0.71 -11.87 3.72
CA THR A 200 1.19 -11.44 5.04
C THR A 200 0.69 -10.05 5.39
N ILE A 201 0.72 -9.09 4.45
CA ILE A 201 0.19 -7.74 4.64
C ILE A 201 -1.32 -7.80 4.93
N ILE A 202 -2.09 -8.52 4.11
CA ILE A 202 -3.55 -8.64 4.25
C ILE A 202 -3.91 -9.23 5.62
N MET A 203 -3.29 -10.35 5.97
CA MET A 203 -3.57 -11.07 7.21
C MET A 203 -3.15 -10.26 8.44
N ASN A 204 -1.99 -9.59 8.43
CA ASN A 204 -1.61 -8.71 9.55
C ASN A 204 -2.53 -7.50 9.66
N THR A 205 -3.00 -6.94 8.55
CA THR A 205 -4.00 -5.86 8.57
C THR A 205 -5.30 -6.33 9.23
N GLN A 206 -5.79 -7.51 8.85
CA GLN A 206 -7.00 -8.11 9.43
C GLN A 206 -6.86 -8.44 10.91
N ILE A 207 -5.77 -9.09 11.31
CA ILE A 207 -5.60 -9.56 12.70
C ILE A 207 -5.24 -8.41 13.63
N ARG A 208 -4.28 -7.57 13.24
CA ARG A 208 -3.71 -6.54 14.13
C ARG A 208 -4.51 -5.24 14.08
N ALA A 209 -4.82 -4.76 12.88
CA ALA A 209 -5.54 -3.49 12.70
C ALA A 209 -7.06 -3.66 12.68
N LYS A 210 -7.58 -4.90 12.58
CA LYS A 210 -9.02 -5.21 12.48
C LYS A 210 -9.70 -4.50 11.31
N THR A 211 -8.95 -4.33 10.22
CA THR A 211 -9.42 -3.74 8.96
C THR A 211 -8.91 -4.59 7.79
N ASN A 212 -9.35 -4.28 6.57
CA ASN A 212 -8.81 -4.85 5.35
C ASN A 212 -8.01 -3.78 4.62
N ILE A 213 -6.81 -4.13 4.17
CA ILE A 213 -6.10 -3.31 3.18
C ILE A 213 -6.78 -3.50 1.83
N LYS A 214 -7.05 -2.39 1.15
CA LYS A 214 -7.75 -2.38 -0.13
C LYS A 214 -6.90 -1.80 -1.24
N GLU A 215 -6.10 -0.78 -0.91
CA GLU A 215 -5.27 -0.08 -1.89
C GLU A 215 -3.93 0.30 -1.26
N VAL A 216 -2.85 0.19 -2.03
CA VAL A 216 -1.53 0.76 -1.70
C VAL A 216 -1.00 1.48 -2.93
N HIS A 217 -0.50 2.70 -2.75
CA HIS A 217 -0.09 3.56 -3.85
C HIS A 217 1.35 4.00 -3.69
N PHE A 218 2.06 4.04 -4.81
CA PHE A 218 3.44 4.49 -4.90
C PHE A 218 3.63 5.46 -6.05
N ASN A 219 4.55 6.40 -5.89
CA ASN A 219 5.14 7.13 -7.01
C ASN A 219 6.42 6.42 -7.46
N ASP A 220 6.56 6.15 -8.75
CA ASP A 220 7.78 5.60 -9.34
C ASP A 220 8.70 6.73 -9.86
N LEU A 221 9.82 6.96 -9.19
CA LEU A 221 10.74 8.03 -9.56
C LEU A 221 11.50 7.78 -10.88
N ASP A 222 11.57 6.53 -11.36
CA ASP A 222 12.30 6.19 -12.61
C ASP A 222 11.41 6.35 -13.86
N ASP A 223 10.10 6.12 -13.71
CA ASP A 223 9.12 6.09 -14.81
C ASP A 223 8.22 7.32 -14.83
N HIS A 224 8.82 8.52 -14.93
CA HIS A 224 8.09 9.81 -15.00
C HIS A 224 7.07 10.04 -13.86
N CYS A 225 7.32 9.51 -12.65
CA CYS A 225 6.34 9.54 -11.54
C CYS A 225 5.04 8.77 -11.84
N SER A 226 5.09 7.73 -12.66
CA SER A 226 3.95 6.83 -12.86
C SER A 226 3.51 6.24 -11.51
N LYS A 227 2.20 6.11 -11.34
CA LYS A 227 1.63 5.55 -10.11
C LYS A 227 1.65 4.05 -10.18
N LYS A 228 2.32 3.39 -9.23
CA LYS A 228 2.17 1.95 -9.00
C LYS A 228 1.10 1.74 -7.95
N ILE A 229 0.21 0.80 -8.20
CA ILE A 229 -0.99 0.57 -7.40
C ILE A 229 -1.06 -0.91 -7.07
N ILE A 230 -1.28 -1.23 -5.81
CA ILE A 230 -1.65 -2.56 -5.34
C ILE A 230 -3.12 -2.49 -4.94
N LEU A 231 -3.94 -3.39 -5.47
CA LEU A 231 -5.34 -3.58 -5.08
C LEU A 231 -5.51 -4.96 -4.47
N CYS A 232 -6.20 -5.02 -3.34
CA CYS A 232 -6.49 -6.25 -2.61
C CYS A 232 -8.00 -6.33 -2.36
N SER A 233 -8.60 -7.49 -2.64
CA SER A 233 -9.99 -7.75 -2.25
C SER A 233 -10.22 -9.20 -1.81
N PRO A 234 -11.01 -9.44 -0.75
CA PRO A 234 -11.50 -10.77 -0.47
C PRO A 234 -12.54 -11.18 -1.52
N ILE A 235 -12.44 -12.41 -2.03
CA ILE A 235 -13.42 -13.02 -2.92
C ILE A 235 -13.77 -14.38 -2.33
N ASN A 236 -14.94 -14.49 -1.71
CA ASN A 236 -15.31 -15.64 -0.87
C ASN A 236 -14.21 -15.92 0.17
N ASP A 237 -13.67 -17.14 0.24
CA ASP A 237 -12.59 -17.53 1.17
C ASP A 237 -11.17 -17.27 0.60
N TYR A 238 -11.07 -16.51 -0.48
CA TYR A 238 -9.82 -16.22 -1.21
C TYR A 238 -9.45 -14.73 -1.13
N SER A 239 -8.18 -14.41 -1.38
CA SER A 239 -7.74 -13.04 -1.71
C SER A 239 -7.47 -12.92 -3.20
N LEU A 240 -7.95 -11.83 -3.81
CA LEU A 240 -7.49 -11.34 -5.10
C LEU A 240 -6.50 -10.21 -4.87
N ASP A 241 -5.32 -10.36 -5.45
CA ASP A 241 -4.22 -9.42 -5.32
C ASP A 241 -3.76 -8.96 -6.70
N PHE A 242 -3.61 -7.65 -6.88
CA PHE A 242 -3.38 -7.06 -8.18
C PHE A 242 -2.38 -5.92 -8.10
N ILE A 243 -1.33 -5.94 -8.91
CA ILE A 243 -0.36 -4.84 -9.03
C ILE A 243 -0.43 -4.29 -10.45
N ALA A 244 -0.55 -2.98 -10.58
CA ALA A 244 -0.58 -2.29 -11.86
C ALA A 244 0.12 -0.92 -11.79
N SER A 245 0.32 -0.32 -12.96
CA SER A 245 0.87 1.01 -13.16
C SER A 245 -0.06 1.82 -14.06
N GLY A 246 -0.31 3.09 -13.75
CA GLY A 246 -1.07 3.99 -14.62
C GLY A 246 -2.18 4.77 -13.90
N ASP A 247 -3.30 4.97 -14.58
CA ASP A 247 -4.46 5.70 -14.09
C ASP A 247 -5.25 4.88 -13.06
N PHE A 248 -5.29 5.38 -11.83
CA PHE A 248 -5.97 4.68 -10.74
C PHE A 248 -7.46 4.46 -10.97
N VAL A 249 -8.18 5.44 -11.55
CA VAL A 249 -9.62 5.34 -11.73
C VAL A 249 -9.94 4.20 -12.68
N ARG A 250 -9.29 4.17 -13.85
CA ARG A 250 -9.46 3.13 -14.85
C ARG A 250 -8.98 1.75 -14.36
N ILE A 251 -7.84 1.70 -13.68
CA ILE A 251 -7.33 0.45 -13.08
C ILE A 251 -8.31 -0.11 -12.05
N LYS A 252 -8.88 0.75 -11.20
CA LYS A 252 -9.86 0.35 -10.18
C LYS A 252 -11.16 -0.14 -10.80
N GLU A 253 -11.62 0.46 -11.90
CA GLU A 253 -12.77 -0.04 -12.65
C GLU A 253 -12.53 -1.44 -13.23
N ILE A 254 -11.37 -1.66 -13.86
CA ILE A 254 -11.01 -2.99 -14.39
C ILE A 254 -10.91 -4.02 -13.26
N PHE A 255 -10.31 -3.64 -12.12
CA PHE A 255 -10.21 -4.51 -10.95
C PHE A 255 -11.58 -4.87 -10.36
N LYS A 256 -12.53 -3.94 -10.31
CA LYS A 256 -13.91 -4.24 -9.88
C LYS A 256 -14.61 -5.23 -10.80
N GLN A 257 -14.47 -5.05 -12.12
CA GLN A 257 -15.03 -6.01 -13.09
C GLN A 257 -14.39 -7.40 -12.92
N LEU A 258 -13.08 -7.46 -12.66
CA LEU A 258 -12.39 -8.70 -12.37
C LEU A 258 -12.93 -9.37 -11.10
N GLU A 259 -13.08 -8.60 -10.02
CA GLU A 259 -13.65 -9.05 -8.74
C GLU A 259 -15.07 -9.60 -8.92
N GLU A 260 -15.93 -8.87 -9.62
CA GLU A 260 -17.30 -9.28 -9.93
C GLU A 260 -17.33 -10.60 -10.71
N ASN A 261 -16.52 -10.72 -11.77
CA ASN A 261 -16.44 -11.95 -12.56
C ASN A 261 -15.98 -13.14 -11.73
N LEU A 262 -14.90 -12.98 -10.96
CA LEU A 262 -14.34 -14.03 -10.12
C LEU A 262 -15.28 -14.45 -9.00
N SER A 263 -16.06 -13.53 -8.41
CA SER A 263 -17.04 -13.86 -7.37
C SER A 263 -18.11 -14.86 -7.84
N GLN A 264 -18.36 -14.94 -9.15
CA GLN A 264 -19.32 -15.87 -9.73
C GLN A 264 -18.74 -17.27 -10.00
N GLU A 265 -17.42 -17.43 -9.96
CA GLU A 265 -16.75 -18.69 -10.25
C GLU A 265 -17.01 -19.73 -9.16
N GLN A 266 -17.63 -20.84 -9.54
CA GLN A 266 -18.04 -21.89 -8.60
C GLN A 266 -16.86 -22.49 -7.83
N ILE A 267 -15.71 -22.57 -8.47
CA ILE A 267 -14.49 -23.09 -7.87
C ILE A 267 -14.03 -22.26 -6.67
N LEU A 268 -14.28 -20.95 -6.68
CA LEU A 268 -13.93 -20.04 -5.59
C LEU A 268 -14.98 -20.03 -4.46
N ARG A 269 -16.04 -20.83 -4.54
CA ARG A 269 -17.07 -20.93 -3.49
C ARG A 269 -16.84 -22.11 -2.54
N ASN A 270 -15.91 -22.98 -2.88
CA ASN A 270 -15.54 -24.12 -2.06
C ASN A 270 -14.22 -23.82 -1.35
N GLU A 271 -14.00 -24.40 -0.18
CA GLU A 271 -12.72 -24.30 0.51
C GLU A 271 -11.61 -24.93 -0.35
N PHE A 272 -10.43 -24.32 -0.34
CA PHE A 272 -9.27 -24.87 -1.04
C PHE A 272 -8.72 -26.11 -0.34
N VAL A 273 -8.85 -27.28 -0.99
CA VAL A 273 -8.43 -28.58 -0.46
C VAL A 273 -7.00 -28.99 -0.87
N GLY A 274 -6.20 -28.08 -1.42
CA GLY A 274 -4.81 -28.36 -1.83
C GLY A 274 -4.63 -28.88 -3.27
N ASP A 275 -5.69 -29.01 -4.07
CA ASP A 275 -5.58 -29.37 -5.50
C ASP A 275 -5.68 -28.13 -6.40
N LEU A 276 -4.61 -27.86 -7.15
CA LEU A 276 -4.53 -26.75 -8.10
C LEU A 276 -5.15 -27.08 -9.46
N LYS A 277 -5.40 -28.36 -9.80
CA LYS A 277 -5.92 -28.74 -11.12
C LYS A 277 -7.22 -28.03 -11.49
N PRO A 278 -8.20 -27.87 -10.59
CA PRO A 278 -9.46 -27.22 -10.93
C PRO A 278 -9.27 -25.74 -11.31
N PHE A 279 -8.23 -25.07 -10.82
CA PHE A 279 -7.97 -23.64 -11.03
C PHE A 279 -7.27 -23.31 -12.36
N ARG A 280 -6.89 -24.32 -13.14
CA ARG A 280 -6.20 -24.11 -14.43
C ARG A 280 -7.04 -23.31 -15.42
N TYR A 281 -8.34 -23.62 -15.51
CA TYR A 281 -9.26 -22.91 -16.40
C TYR A 281 -9.43 -21.45 -15.98
N LEU A 282 -9.57 -21.22 -14.67
CA LEU A 282 -9.64 -19.88 -14.09
C LEU A 282 -8.41 -19.04 -14.43
N LYS A 283 -7.21 -19.64 -14.38
CA LYS A 283 -5.97 -18.96 -14.79
C LYS A 283 -6.01 -18.50 -16.25
N THR A 284 -6.55 -19.31 -17.16
CA THR A 284 -6.69 -18.93 -18.57
C THR A 284 -7.68 -17.77 -18.73
N GLN A 285 -8.85 -17.84 -18.09
CA GLN A 285 -9.86 -16.76 -18.14
C GLN A 285 -9.32 -15.45 -17.60
N LEU A 286 -8.56 -15.49 -16.49
CA LEU A 286 -7.89 -14.32 -15.92
C LEU A 286 -6.95 -13.65 -16.92
N ASN A 287 -6.08 -14.45 -17.57
CA ASN A 287 -5.14 -13.93 -18.55
C ASN A 287 -5.87 -13.29 -19.75
N GLU A 288 -6.94 -13.91 -20.25
CA GLU A 288 -7.74 -13.37 -21.34
C GLU A 288 -8.43 -12.06 -20.97
N PHE A 289 -9.04 -11.99 -19.78
CA PHE A 289 -9.67 -10.77 -19.29
C PHE A 289 -8.66 -9.62 -19.20
N LEU A 290 -7.49 -9.88 -18.63
CA LEU A 290 -6.48 -8.85 -18.38
C LEU A 290 -5.83 -8.36 -19.68
N ASN A 291 -5.56 -9.25 -20.64
CA ASN A 291 -5.03 -8.88 -21.95
C ASN A 291 -6.02 -8.04 -22.79
N ASN A 292 -7.33 -8.14 -22.54
CA ASN A 292 -8.34 -7.36 -23.26
C ASN A 292 -8.58 -5.96 -22.67
N ASN A 293 -8.14 -5.72 -21.43
CA ASN A 293 -8.44 -4.49 -20.70
C ASN A 293 -7.22 -3.58 -20.43
N PHE A 294 -6.01 -4.09 -20.63
CA PHE A 294 -4.74 -3.37 -20.48
C PHE A 294 -3.99 -3.24 -21.81
#